data_AF-A0A3C0FJG6-F1
#
_entry.id   AF-A0A3C0FJG6-F1
#
_cell.length_a   1.000
_cell.length_b   1.000
_cell.length_c   1.000
_cell.angle_alpha   90.00
_cell.angle_beta   90.00
_cell.angle_gamma   90.00
#
_symmetry.space_group_name_H-M   'P 1'
#
loop_
_entity.id
_entity.type
_entity.pdbx_description
1 polymer ?
#
loop_
_entity_poly.entity_id
_entity_poly.type
_entity_poly.pdbx_seq_one_letter_code
_entity_poly.pdbx_strand_id
1 'polypeptide(L)' 'DPAYALELLGWKTRFSLEDMCRDQWAWQSGNPDGYPQRQSKSA' A
#
# COMPACT_ATOMS: atom_id res chain seq x y z
N ASP A 1 11.99 -17.63 -1.19
CA ASP A 1 10.86 -18.34 -1.82
C ASP A 1 9.60 -18.06 -1.00
N PRO A 2 8.53 -17.50 -1.58
CA PRO A 2 7.26 -17.27 -0.86
C PRO A 2 6.60 -18.56 -0.35
N ALA A 3 7.04 -19.74 -0.81
CA ALA A 3 6.53 -21.05 -0.38
C ALA A 3 6.53 -21.24 1.15
N TYR A 4 7.54 -20.73 1.87
CA TYR A 4 7.64 -20.91 3.32
C TYR A 4 6.52 -20.21 4.09
N ALA A 5 6.07 -19.03 3.63
CA ALA A 5 4.95 -18.31 4.25
C ALA A 5 3.61 -19.02 3.99
N LEU A 6 3.47 -19.68 2.82
CA LEU A 6 2.30 -20.50 2.51
C LEU A 6 2.24 -21.74 3.41
N GLU A 7 3.37 -22.43 3.59
CA GLU A 7 3.45 -23.64 4.40
C GLU A 7 3.16 -23.35 5.89
N LEU A 8 3.80 -22.33 6.46
CA LEU A 8 3.71 -22.05 7.90
C LEU A 8 2.42 -21.31 8.28
N LEU A 9 1.97 -20.39 7.43
CA LEU A 9 0.90 -19.43 7.78
C LEU A 9 -0.35 -19.58 6.91
N GLY A 10 -0.32 -20.44 5.88
CA GLY A 10 -1.37 -20.47 4.85
C GLY A 10 -1.46 -19.16 4.05
N TRP A 11 -0.43 -18.32 4.10
CA TRP A 11 -0.47 -16.99 3.52
C TRP A 11 0.08 -16.97 2.09
N LYS A 12 -0.63 -16.27 1.20
CA LYS A 12 -0.18 -15.95 -0.15
C LYS A 12 -0.70 -14.58 -0.58
N THR A 13 0.01 -13.95 -1.52
CA THR A 13 -0.50 -12.74 -2.19
C THR A 13 -1.79 -13.07 -2.95
N ARG A 14 -2.74 -12.13 -2.94
CA ARG A 14 -4.05 -12.28 -3.59
C ARG A 14 -4.25 -11.35 -4.79
N PHE A 15 -3.41 -10.32 -4.90
CA PHE A 15 -3.50 -9.27 -5.90
C PHE A 15 -2.37 -9.41 -6.91
N SER A 16 -2.65 -9.05 -8.16
CA SER A 16 -1.64 -9.02 -9.22
C SER A 16 -0.84 -7.72 -9.19
N LEU A 17 0.15 -7.62 -10.07
CA LEU A 17 0.91 -6.38 -10.24
C LEU A 17 0.04 -5.25 -10.80
N GLU A 18 -0.89 -5.58 -11.70
CA GLU A 18 -1.83 -4.63 -12.28
C GLU A 18 -2.76 -4.04 -11.22
N ASP A 19 -3.23 -4.87 -10.27
CA ASP A 19 -4.00 -4.38 -9.12
C ASP A 19 -3.19 -3.38 -8.30
N MET A 20 -1.92 -3.69 -8.02
CA MET A 20 -1.04 -2.79 -7.27
C MET A 20 -0.86 -1.44 -7.99
N CYS A 21 -0.62 -1.46 -9.30
CA CYS A 21 -0.47 -0.25 -10.10
C CYS A 21 -1.75 0.58 -10.15
N ARG A 22 -2.91 -0.07 -10.33
CA ARG A 22 -4.23 0.59 -10.32
C ARG A 22 -4.47 1.29 -8.98
N ASP A 23 -4.27 0.57 -7.88
CA ASP A 23 -4.57 1.08 -6.54
C ASP A 23 -3.61 2.23 -6.16
N GLN A 24 -2.33 2.13 -6.58
CA GLN A 24 -1.36 3.20 -6.43
C GLN A 24 -1.78 4.46 -7.22
N TRP A 25 -2.20 4.30 -8.47
CA TRP A 25 -2.66 5.43 -9.29
C TRP A 25 -3.92 6.06 -8.73
N ALA A 26 -4.89 5.24 -8.27
CA ALA A 26 -6.13 5.72 -7.68
C ALA A 26 -5.86 6.56 -6.42
N TRP A 27 -4.98 6.09 -5.53
CA TRP A 27 -4.58 6.85 -4.34
C TRP A 27 -3.91 8.17 -4.72
N GLN A 28 -2.87 8.13 -5.56
CA GLN A 28 -2.11 9.34 -5.91
C GLN A 28 -2.94 10.36 -6.69
N SER A 29 -3.82 9.90 -7.58
CA SER A 29 -4.72 10.79 -8.31
C SER A 29 -5.73 11.50 -7.40
N GLY A 30 -6.21 10.82 -6.35
CA GLY A 30 -7.11 11.42 -5.37
C GLY A 30 -6.41 12.27 -4.31
N ASN A 31 -5.10 12.08 -4.13
CA ASN A 31 -4.34 12.64 -3.01
C ASN A 31 -2.98 13.13 -3.50
N PRO A 32 -2.96 14.14 -4.39
CA PRO A 32 -1.74 14.59 -5.06
C PRO A 32 -0.69 15.11 -4.08
N ASP A 33 -1.11 15.69 -2.96
CA ASP A 33 -0.23 16.21 -1.90
C ASP A 33 0.03 15.18 -0.78
N GLY A 34 -0.49 13.95 -0.93
CA GLY A 34 -0.39 12.89 0.06
C GLY A 34 -1.17 13.17 1.34
N TYR A 35 -0.66 12.66 2.47
CA TYR A 35 -1.28 12.90 3.77
C TYR A 35 -1.03 14.34 4.24
N PRO A 36 -2.03 14.99 4.87
CA PRO A 36 -1.86 16.32 5.43
C PRO A 36 -0.67 16.37 6.40
N GLN A 37 0.24 17.32 6.20
CA GLN A 37 1.27 17.56 7.20
C GLN A 37 0.61 18.00 8.50
N ARG A 38 0.90 17.28 9.60
CA ARG A 38 0.57 17.77 10.93
C ARG A 38 1.34 19.07 11.13
N GLN A 39 0.62 20.19 11.20
CA GLN A 39 1.21 21.44 11.66
C GLN A 39 1.70 21.20 13.09
N SER A 40 3.02 21.24 13.32
CA SER A 40 3.53 21.41 14.67
C SER A 40 3.08 22.80 15.11
N LYS A 41 2.24 22.91 16.14
CA LYS A 41 1.97 24.20 16.76
C LYS A 41 3.30 24.71 17.33
N SER A 42 3.89 25.72 16.71
CA SER A 42 4.92 26.52 17.36
C SER A 42 4.24 27.29 18.49
N ALA A 43 4.70 27.04 19.71
CA ALA A 43 4.36 27.80 20.91
C ALA A 43 4.99 29.20 20.84
#